data_AF-A0A959B5J6-F1
#
_entry.id   AF-A0A959B5J6-F1
#
_cell.length_a   1.000
_cell.length_b   1.000
_cell.length_c   1.000
_cell.angle_alpha   90.00
_cell.angle_beta   90.00
_cell.angle_gamma   90.00
#
_symmetry.space_group_name_H-M   'P 1'
#
loop_
_entity.id
_entity.type
_entity.pdbx_description
1 polymer ?
#
loop_
_entity_poly.entity_id
_entity_poly.type
_entity_poly.pdbx_seq_one_letter_code
_entity_poly.pdbx_strand_id
1 'polypeptide(L)'
;MKLLKLTMLLLLPAFGWAQEAQPRFVIGTELGADFRKFDPAISRSLNYTAGLTLEYPMGKFSLATGLLYKDYGWQEYWEYTGETSQEVIQEKLYTFYHINDLTSRLAYYSIPLRLQYRLPCNC
;
A
#
# COMPACT_ATOMS: atom_id res chain seq x y z
N MET A 1 70.37 -18.10 10.78
CA MET A 1 68.99 -18.64 10.93
C MET A 1 68.11 -17.57 11.57
N LYS A 2 67.28 -16.88 10.77
CA LYS A 2 66.09 -16.10 11.18
C LYS A 2 65.32 -15.72 9.90
N LEU A 3 64.13 -16.31 9.77
CA LEU A 3 62.98 -15.97 8.91
C LEU A 3 63.30 -15.49 7.48
N LEU A 4 63.39 -16.37 6.48
CA LEU A 4 62.23 -16.82 5.69
C LEU A 4 60.86 -16.31 6.19
N LYS A 5 60.30 -15.30 5.53
CA LYS A 5 58.85 -15.14 5.30
C LYS A 5 58.55 -13.93 4.41
N LEU A 6 58.02 -14.26 3.23
CA LEU A 6 56.87 -13.58 2.64
C LEU A 6 57.07 -12.19 2.00
N THR A 7 57.96 -12.07 1.02
CA THR A 7 57.91 -10.98 0.01
C THR A 7 57.57 -11.54 -1.38
N MET A 8 56.68 -12.52 -1.40
CA MET A 8 56.05 -13.06 -2.61
C MET A 8 54.54 -12.95 -2.40
N LEU A 9 53.83 -12.44 -3.40
CA LEU A 9 52.40 -12.05 -3.41
C LEU A 9 52.08 -10.64 -2.85
N LEU A 10 52.65 -9.62 -3.49
CA LEU A 10 51.88 -8.41 -3.84
C LEU A 10 51.37 -8.54 -5.29
N LEU A 11 50.82 -9.73 -5.56
CA LEU A 11 50.11 -10.08 -6.79
C LEU A 11 48.63 -9.84 -6.53
N LEU A 12 48.05 -9.12 -7.48
CA LEU A 12 46.62 -8.98 -7.75
C LEU A 12 45.91 -7.83 -7.00
N PRO A 13 45.97 -6.62 -7.59
CA PRO A 13 44.99 -5.59 -7.30
C PRO A 13 43.61 -6.05 -7.78
N ALA A 14 42.57 -5.48 -7.19
CA ALA A 14 41.19 -5.56 -7.64
C ALA A 14 40.54 -6.96 -7.62
N PHE A 15 40.14 -7.40 -6.41
CA PHE A 15 38.78 -7.95 -6.32
C PHE A 15 37.81 -6.78 -6.48
N GLY A 16 37.70 -6.29 -7.73
CA GLY A 16 36.50 -5.62 -8.18
C GLY A 16 35.41 -6.66 -8.11
N TRP A 17 34.63 -6.63 -7.04
CA TRP A 17 33.35 -7.31 -7.02
C TRP A 17 32.63 -6.80 -8.25
N ALA A 18 32.41 -7.69 -9.22
CA ALA A 18 31.58 -7.41 -10.37
C ALA A 18 30.28 -6.84 -9.80
N GLN A 19 30.10 -5.53 -9.93
CA GLN A 19 28.84 -4.88 -9.66
C GLN A 19 27.95 -5.39 -10.79
N GLU A 20 27.33 -6.55 -10.55
CA GLU A 20 26.32 -7.14 -11.43
C GLU A 20 25.44 -5.99 -11.88
N ALA A 21 25.35 -5.80 -13.20
CA ALA A 21 24.65 -4.68 -13.79
C ALA A 21 23.28 -4.61 -13.12
N GLN A 22 23.06 -3.58 -12.28
CA GLN A 22 21.83 -3.46 -11.51
C GLN A 22 20.69 -3.59 -12.52
N PRO A 23 19.72 -4.50 -12.29
CA PRO A 23 18.63 -4.69 -13.22
C PRO A 23 17.99 -3.33 -13.47
N ARG A 24 17.88 -2.95 -14.75
CA ARG A 24 17.36 -1.64 -15.14
C ARG A 24 15.99 -1.42 -14.52
N PHE A 25 15.19 -2.47 -14.34
CA PHE A 25 13.91 -2.42 -13.66
C PHE A 25 13.69 -3.72 -12.88
N VAL A 26 12.99 -3.62 -11.75
CA VAL A 26 12.50 -4.74 -10.95
C VAL A 26 10.98 -4.76 -11.06
N ILE A 27 10.41 -5.89 -11.46
CA ILE A 27 8.96 -6.08 -11.50
C ILE A 27 8.59 -6.98 -10.32
N GLY A 28 7.61 -6.55 -9.52
CA GLY A 28 7.15 -7.28 -8.35
C GLY A 28 5.63 -7.34 -8.28
N THR A 29 5.12 -8.30 -7.53
CA THR A 29 3.71 -8.36 -7.13
C THR A 29 3.58 -7.83 -5.70
N GLU A 30 2.52 -7.11 -5.41
CA GLU A 30 2.20 -6.63 -4.07
C GLU A 30 0.86 -7.24 -3.64
N LEU A 31 0.84 -7.86 -2.47
CA LEU A 31 -0.35 -8.40 -1.82
C LEU A 31 -0.42 -7.84 -0.40
N GLY A 32 -1.59 -7.37 0.01
CA GLY A 32 -1.83 -6.81 1.33
C GLY A 32 -3.20 -7.20 1.84
N ALA A 33 -3.30 -7.35 3.15
CA ALA A 33 -4.57 -7.49 3.84
C ALA A 33 -4.55 -6.58 5.07
N ASP A 34 -5.61 -5.81 5.27
CA ASP A 34 -5.75 -4.93 6.42
C ASP A 34 -7.13 -5.04 7.05
N PHE A 35 -7.18 -5.00 8.38
CA PHE A 35 -8.42 -4.91 9.13
C PHE A 35 -8.67 -3.44 9.45
N ARG A 36 -9.81 -2.91 9.01
CA ARG A 36 -10.23 -1.56 9.39
C ARG A 36 -11.51 -1.61 10.21
N LYS A 37 -11.55 -0.73 11.21
CA LYS A 37 -12.76 -0.39 11.94
C LYS A 37 -13.12 1.04 11.54
N PHE A 38 -14.10 1.19 10.67
CA PHE A 38 -14.56 2.50 10.18
C PHE A 38 -15.52 3.17 11.17
N ASP A 39 -16.34 2.38 11.87
CA ASP A 39 -17.26 2.86 12.90
C ASP A 39 -17.23 1.91 14.13
N PRO A 40 -17.31 2.40 15.38
CA PRO A 40 -17.51 1.56 16.55
C PRO A 40 -18.64 0.54 16.43
N ALA A 41 -19.72 0.84 15.71
CA ALA A 41 -20.91 0.00 15.52
C ALA A 41 -20.85 -0.94 14.29
N ILE A 42 -19.99 -0.67 13.31
CA ILE A 42 -19.89 -1.45 12.08
C ILE A 42 -18.86 -2.58 12.22
N SER A 43 -19.19 -3.74 11.64
CA SER A 43 -18.34 -4.93 11.61
C SER A 43 -16.95 -4.64 11.03
N ARG A 44 -15.92 -5.29 11.57
CA ARG A 44 -14.54 -5.20 11.04
C ARG A 44 -14.55 -5.71 9.60
N SER A 45 -14.26 -4.86 8.63
CA SER A 45 -14.06 -5.30 7.25
C SER A 45 -12.62 -5.77 7.07
N LEU A 46 -12.47 -6.93 6.42
CA LEU A 46 -11.19 -7.40 5.93
C LEU A 46 -11.00 -6.85 4.52
N ASN A 47 -10.02 -5.97 4.36
CA ASN A 47 -9.70 -5.36 3.08
C ASN A 47 -8.54 -6.10 2.44
N TYR A 48 -8.57 -6.19 1.11
CA TYR A 48 -7.50 -6.83 0.36
C TYR A 48 -6.94 -5.86 -0.67
N THR A 49 -5.62 -5.88 -0.81
CA THR A 49 -4.88 -5.17 -1.83
C THR A 49 -4.09 -6.16 -2.66
N ALA A 50 -4.16 -6.06 -3.97
CA ALA A 50 -3.35 -6.87 -4.87
C ALA A 50 -2.91 -6.05 -6.08
N GLY A 51 -1.70 -6.25 -6.57
CA GLY A 51 -1.27 -5.54 -7.76
C GLY A 51 0.16 -5.81 -8.22
N LEU A 52 0.54 -5.07 -9.26
CA LEU A 52 1.86 -5.12 -9.86
C LEU A 52 2.62 -3.85 -9.53
N THR A 53 3.92 -3.99 -9.32
CA THR A 53 4.84 -2.90 -9.02
C THR A 53 6.06 -2.97 -9.93
N LEU A 54 6.56 -1.81 -10.31
CA LEU A 54 7.75 -1.60 -11.11
C LEU A 54 8.66 -0.67 -10.32
N GLU A 55 9.90 -1.09 -10.08
CA GLU A 55 10.91 -0.33 -9.37
C GLU A 55 12.13 -0.08 -10.27
N TYR A 56 12.54 1.18 -10.34
CA TYR A 56 13.73 1.66 -11.04
C TYR A 56 14.81 2.01 -10.00
N PRO A 57 15.86 1.19 -9.85
CA PRO A 57 16.98 1.50 -8.97
C PRO A 57 17.90 2.56 -9.61
N MET A 58 18.15 3.64 -8.88
CA MET A 58 19.04 4.75 -9.24
C MET A 58 20.15 4.91 -8.19
N GLY A 59 21.10 3.96 -8.18
CA GLY A 59 22.20 3.95 -7.22
C GLY A 59 21.70 3.76 -5.79
N LYS A 60 21.74 4.83 -4.97
CA LYS A 60 21.27 4.83 -3.58
C LYS A 60 19.77 5.11 -3.44
N PHE A 61 19.10 5.54 -4.50
CA PHE A 61 17.66 5.75 -4.50
C PHE A 61 16.98 4.65 -5.30
N SER A 62 15.72 4.37 -5.02
CA SER A 62 14.84 3.66 -5.93
C SER A 62 13.50 4.36 -6.05
N LEU A 63 13.02 4.47 -7.28
CA LEU A 63 11.70 5.00 -7.60
C LEU A 63 10.82 3.82 -7.98
N ALA A 64 9.70 3.63 -7.31
CA ALA A 64 8.75 2.59 -7.66
C ALA A 64 7.37 3.16 -7.93
N THR A 65 6.68 2.55 -8.88
CA THR A 65 5.26 2.79 -9.16
C THR A 65 4.54 1.46 -9.35
N GLY A 66 3.21 1.46 -9.38
CA GLY A 66 2.45 0.23 -9.55
C GLY A 66 1.00 0.47 -9.89
N LEU A 67 0.28 -0.62 -10.13
CA LEU A 67 -1.16 -0.64 -10.25
C LEU A 67 -1.69 -1.60 -9.18
N LEU A 68 -2.32 -1.03 -8.15
CA LEU A 68 -2.88 -1.77 -7.03
C LEU A 68 -4.41 -1.70 -7.08
N TYR A 69 -5.06 -2.85 -7.08
CA TYR A 69 -6.48 -2.98 -6.82
C TYR A 69 -6.71 -3.08 -5.31
N LYS A 70 -7.61 -2.26 -4.79
CA LYS A 70 -7.99 -2.23 -3.37
C LYS A 70 -9.48 -2.48 -3.23
N ASP A 71 -9.84 -3.48 -2.45
CA ASP A 71 -11.22 -3.82 -2.12
C ASP A 71 -11.46 -3.57 -0.63
N TYR A 72 -12.36 -2.63 -0.33
CA TYR A 72 -12.75 -2.25 1.02
C TYR A 72 -14.02 -2.97 1.51
N GLY A 73 -14.53 -3.92 0.71
CA GLY A 73 -15.69 -4.71 1.05
C GLY A 73 -17.01 -3.92 1.05
N TRP A 74 -18.03 -4.54 1.63
CA TRP A 74 -19.36 -3.97 1.78
C TRP A 74 -19.37 -2.92 2.89
N GLN A 75 -19.89 -1.75 2.57
CA GLN A 75 -20.04 -0.64 3.52
C GLN A 75 -21.49 -0.17 3.52
N GLU A 76 -22.01 0.01 4.73
CA GLU A 76 -23.32 0.60 4.99
C GLU A 76 -23.13 2.10 5.20
N TYR A 77 -23.81 2.90 4.38
CA TYR A 77 -23.84 4.35 4.52
C TYR A 77 -25.29 4.81 4.65
N TRP A 78 -25.50 5.73 5.57
CA TRP A 78 -26.80 6.35 5.82
C TRP A 78 -26.79 7.69 5.12
N GLU A 79 -27.61 7.85 4.08
CA GLU A 79 -27.77 9.11 3.37
C GLU A 79 -29.13 9.72 3.70
N TYR A 80 -29.12 10.95 4.19
CA TYR A 80 -30.35 11.70 4.41
C TYR A 80 -30.90 12.16 3.06
N THR A 81 -32.07 11.66 2.69
CA THR A 81 -32.66 11.87 1.35
C THR A 81 -33.25 13.27 1.15
N GLY A 82 -33.38 14.06 2.22
CA GLY A 82 -34.05 15.37 2.16
C GLY A 82 -35.58 15.29 2.13
N GLU A 83 -36.16 14.09 2.07
CA GLU A 83 -37.60 13.88 2.06
C GLU A 83 -38.16 13.88 3.48
N THR A 84 -39.19 14.70 3.70
CA THR A 84 -39.92 14.76 4.98
C THR A 84 -41.40 14.52 4.72
N SER A 85 -42.01 13.61 5.47
CA SER A 85 -43.45 13.40 5.45
C SER A 85 -44.06 13.91 6.74
N GLN A 86 -45.14 14.68 6.63
CA GLN A 86 -45.88 15.18 7.79
C GLN A 86 -47.15 14.36 7.92
N GLU A 87 -47.32 13.69 9.05
CA GLU A 87 -48.58 13.02 9.40
C GLU A 87 -49.15 13.63 10.68
N VAL A 88 -50.48 13.78 10.69
CA VAL A 88 -51.22 14.22 11.88
C VAL A 88 -51.75 12.99 12.57
N ILE A 89 -51.15 12.64 13.70
CA ILE A 89 -51.58 11.53 14.56
C ILE A 89 -52.03 12.14 15.88
N GLN A 90 -53.29 11.90 16.28
CA GLN A 90 -53.87 12.42 17.52
C GLN A 90 -53.72 13.95 17.70
N GLU A 91 -54.16 14.73 16.70
CA GLU A 91 -54.16 16.21 16.71
C GLU A 91 -52.78 16.88 16.84
N LYS A 92 -51.69 16.11 16.80
CA LYS A 92 -50.31 16.61 16.78
C LYS A 92 -49.65 16.33 15.44
N LEU A 93 -48.95 17.33 14.93
CA LEU A 93 -48.19 17.25 13.68
C LEU A 93 -46.85 16.57 13.98
N TYR A 94 -46.60 15.43 13.34
CA TYR A 94 -45.32 14.73 13.40
C TYR A 94 -44.62 14.85 12.05
N THR A 95 -43.36 15.28 12.08
CA THR A 95 -42.50 15.31 10.90
C THR A 95 -41.60 14.08 10.94
N PHE A 96 -41.78 13.18 9.98
CA PHE A 96 -40.95 12.02 9.79
C PHE A 96 -39.86 12.33 8.76
N TYR A 97 -38.62 11.99 9.12
CA TYR A 97 -37.44 12.14 8.29
C TYR A 97 -37.16 10.79 7.63
N HIS A 98 -37.21 10.73 6.31
CA HIS A 98 -36.86 9.51 5.58
C HIS A 98 -35.33 9.41 5.47
N ILE A 99 -34.79 8.26 5.84
CA ILE A 99 -33.37 7.96 5.71
C ILE A 99 -33.27 6.72 4.84
N ASN A 100 -32.43 6.75 3.81
CA ASN A 100 -32.18 5.59 2.97
C ASN A 100 -30.92 4.88 3.47
N ASP A 101 -31.06 3.58 3.72
CA ASP A 101 -29.94 2.68 3.95
C ASP A 101 -29.38 2.20 2.61
N LEU A 102 -28.15 2.60 2.30
CA LEU A 102 -27.45 2.20 1.08
C LEU A 102 -26.27 1.29 1.44
N THR A 103 -26.28 0.07 0.92
CA THR A 103 -25.13 -0.85 0.96
C THR A 103 -24.35 -0.71 -0.34
N SER A 104 -23.11 -0.24 -0.25
CA SER A 104 -22.23 -0.08 -1.41
C SER A 104 -20.89 -0.77 -1.19
N ARG A 105 -20.36 -1.40 -2.25
CA ARG A 105 -19.02 -2.00 -2.24
C ARG A 105 -18.01 -1.00 -2.79
N LEU A 106 -17.06 -0.60 -1.96
CA LEU A 106 -16.01 0.34 -2.37
C LEU A 106 -14.77 -0.43 -2.83
N ALA A 107 -14.51 -0.38 -4.13
CA ALA A 107 -13.28 -0.89 -4.72
C ALA A 107 -12.71 0.14 -5.69
N TYR A 108 -11.38 0.33 -5.65
CA TYR A 108 -10.71 1.28 -6.54
C TYR A 108 -9.29 0.84 -6.92
N TYR A 109 -8.84 1.34 -8.07
CA TYR A 109 -7.45 1.21 -8.50
C TYR A 109 -6.63 2.38 -7.96
N SER A 110 -5.41 2.09 -7.51
CA SER A 110 -4.47 3.10 -7.03
C SER A 110 -3.12 2.92 -7.68
N ILE A 111 -2.49 4.05 -8.01
CA ILE A 111 -1.14 4.11 -8.58
C ILE A 111 -0.22 4.73 -7.54
N PRO A 112 0.42 3.92 -6.67
CA PRO A 112 1.36 4.47 -5.70
C PRO A 112 2.62 4.97 -6.41
N LEU A 113 3.21 6.03 -5.86
CA LEU A 113 4.56 6.47 -6.16
C LEU A 113 5.39 6.31 -4.88
N ARG A 114 6.46 5.52 -4.93
CA ARG A 114 7.36 5.28 -3.79
C ARG A 114 8.75 5.77 -4.15
N LEU A 115 9.35 6.53 -3.24
CA LEU A 115 10.76 6.91 -3.30
C LEU A 115 11.45 6.31 -2.07
N GLN A 116 12.42 5.44 -2.29
CA GLN A 116 13.16 4.78 -1.22
C GLN A 116 14.64 5.14 -1.30
N TYR A 117 15.26 5.42 -0.15
CA TYR A 117 16.70 5.60 -0.03
C TYR A 117 17.32 4.38 0.64
N ARG A 118 18.33 3.79 -0.02
CA ARG A 118 19.07 2.62 0.46
C ARG A 118 20.29 3.12 1.23
N LEU A 119 20.31 2.85 2.54
CA LEU A 119 21.47 3.13 3.37
C LEU A 119 22.65 2.24 2.93
N PRO A 120 23.88 2.77 2.91
CA PRO A 120 25.06 1.94 2.67
C PRO A 120 25.17 0.95 3.84
N CYS A 121 25.06 -0.35 3.54
CA CYS A 121 25.37 -1.38 4.51
C CYS A 121 26.90 -1.42 4.69
N ASN A 122 27.40 -1.34 5.93
CA ASN A 122 28.80 -1.65 6.27
C ASN A 122 28.98 -3.19 6.28
N CYS A 123 28.77 -3.84 5.15
CA CYS A 123 29.08 -5.26 4.97
C CYS A 123 30.53 -5.43 4.52
#